data_AF-A0A832GWR0-F1
#
_entry.id   AF-A0A832GWR0-F1
#
_cell.length_a   1.000
_cell.length_b   1.000
_cell.length_c   1.000
_cell.angle_alpha   90.00
_cell.angle_beta   90.00
_cell.angle_gamma   90.00
#
_symmetry.space_group_name_H-M   'P 1'
#
loop_
_entity.id
_entity.type
_entity.pdbx_description
1 polymer ?
#
loop_
_entity_poly.entity_id
_entity_poly.type
_entity_poly.pdbx_seq_one_letter_code
_entity_poly.pdbx_strand_id
1 'polypeptide(L)'
;MTEAGAFVAETTADGRLVYLSAVARPAQPGLEQALTDLLHELARRSYSELHGDRVRLEALRALRSMGFAVEDVEIAVSYRCPHCGASIQLNPEAVVYVCPYCGWAGDVLGERVAVRLWPAGHRGLVEGLVRRLGGEPVSIQLRYVPFWVFEASVEAYYAATVVYRRARPAGVYGGEPYRVRYVRERMRVSGRVRFEAVKAVPARLHAEVFGGEELRLWVERKWRFQQPPALEAEEAKPIAPSILAPELSREVAAEVAVDALEDEAADEARREARRRAPGHVEKVRLERFSPSVSIERRELVFAPYWFFTYRRGSGLYSGAAVGSEVTPLRIELPLSNVERVARLAGSW
;
A
#
# COMPACT_ATOMS: atom_id res chain seq x y z
N MET A 1 9.72 -39.03 -10.89
CA MET A 1 10.37 -39.27 -9.59
C MET A 1 9.29 -39.68 -8.61
N THR A 2 9.50 -40.72 -7.80
CA THR A 2 8.51 -41.19 -6.83
C THR A 2 8.52 -40.27 -5.60
N GLU A 3 7.34 -39.90 -5.11
CA GLU A 3 7.15 -39.00 -3.96
C GLU A 3 6.45 -39.76 -2.83
N ALA A 4 6.83 -39.47 -1.58
CA ALA A 4 6.13 -39.96 -0.40
C ALA A 4 5.41 -38.77 0.25
N GLY A 5 4.12 -38.95 0.56
CA GLY A 5 3.28 -37.89 1.13
C GLY A 5 2.71 -38.29 2.48
N ALA A 6 2.52 -37.30 3.36
CA ALA A 6 1.78 -37.47 4.61
C ALA A 6 0.88 -36.26 4.87
N PHE A 7 -0.18 -36.49 5.64
CA PHE A 7 -1.15 -35.47 5.99
C PHE A 7 -1.70 -35.73 7.39
N VAL A 8 -1.72 -34.70 8.23
CA VAL A 8 -2.32 -34.74 9.58
C VAL A 8 -3.16 -33.51 9.83
N ALA A 9 -4.19 -33.67 10.67
CA ALA A 9 -5.00 -32.58 11.19
C ALA A 9 -4.77 -32.49 12.69
N GLU A 10 -4.23 -31.38 13.16
CA GLU A 10 -3.75 -31.24 14.53
C GLU A 10 -4.08 -29.87 15.12
N THR A 11 -4.08 -29.80 16.45
CA THR A 11 -4.19 -28.54 17.18
C THR A 11 -2.82 -28.14 17.71
N THR A 12 -2.37 -26.95 17.31
CA THR A 12 -1.11 -26.34 17.75
C THR A 12 -1.08 -26.06 19.25
N ALA A 13 0.12 -25.87 19.81
CA ALA A 13 0.26 -25.56 21.24
C ALA A 13 -0.49 -24.28 21.67
N ASP A 14 -0.66 -23.33 20.76
CA ASP A 14 -1.45 -22.11 20.96
C ASP A 14 -2.95 -22.29 20.58
N GLY A 15 -3.40 -23.54 20.42
CA GLY A 15 -4.81 -23.89 20.30
C GLY A 15 -5.40 -23.75 18.89
N ARG A 16 -4.58 -23.59 17.84
CA ARG A 16 -5.07 -23.43 16.47
C ARG A 16 -5.13 -24.75 15.73
N LEU A 17 -6.29 -25.02 15.13
CA LEU A 17 -6.47 -26.16 14.24
C LEU A 17 -5.73 -25.91 12.92
N VAL A 18 -4.77 -26.77 12.59
CA VAL A 18 -3.99 -26.74 11.35
C VAL A 18 -4.09 -28.07 10.61
N TYR A 19 -3.92 -28.02 9.30
CA TYR A 19 -3.69 -29.20 8.49
C TYR A 19 -2.29 -29.12 7.93
N LEU A 20 -1.48 -30.11 8.27
CA LEU A 20 -0.11 -30.20 7.85
C LEU A 20 -0.04 -31.26 6.76
N SER A 21 0.57 -30.92 5.63
CA SER A 21 0.94 -31.89 4.61
C SER A 21 2.42 -31.82 4.34
N ALA A 22 3.07 -32.96 4.21
CA ALA A 22 4.47 -33.04 3.83
C ALA A 22 4.64 -33.93 2.59
N VAL A 23 5.50 -33.52 1.67
CA VAL A 23 5.90 -34.30 0.51
C VAL A 23 7.42 -34.41 0.50
N ALA A 24 7.95 -35.63 0.46
CA ALA A 24 9.38 -35.90 0.45
C ALA A 24 9.81 -36.65 -0.81
N ARG A 25 11.04 -36.34 -1.29
CA ARG A 25 11.64 -36.95 -2.48
C ARG A 25 13.08 -37.43 -2.20
N PRO A 26 13.48 -38.60 -2.72
CA PRO A 26 12.66 -39.64 -3.36
C PRO A 26 11.89 -40.51 -2.34
N ALA A 27 10.78 -41.10 -2.76
CA ALA A 27 10.00 -42.02 -1.94
C ALA A 27 10.82 -43.24 -1.50
N GLN A 28 10.70 -43.60 -0.21
CA GLN A 28 11.38 -44.72 0.41
C GLN A 28 10.40 -45.49 1.33
N PRO A 29 10.58 -46.82 1.51
CA PRO A 29 9.76 -47.59 2.45
C PRO A 29 9.81 -47.00 3.86
N GLY A 30 8.64 -46.82 4.49
CA GLY A 30 8.53 -46.25 5.84
C GLY A 30 8.61 -44.72 5.92
N LEU A 31 8.93 -44.02 4.82
CA LEU A 31 9.05 -42.57 4.79
C LEU A 31 7.70 -41.88 5.06
N GLU A 32 6.59 -42.41 4.57
CA GLU A 32 5.24 -41.85 4.83
C GLU A 32 4.89 -41.87 6.32
N GLN A 33 5.23 -42.94 7.03
CA GLN A 33 5.01 -43.04 8.48
C GLN A 33 5.92 -42.05 9.23
N ALA A 34 7.20 -41.97 8.87
CA ALA A 34 8.13 -41.02 9.46
C ALA A 34 7.70 -39.56 9.23
N LEU A 35 7.17 -39.25 8.05
CA LEU A 35 6.58 -37.93 7.77
C LEU A 35 5.34 -37.67 8.64
N THR A 36 4.47 -38.65 8.81
CA THR A 36 3.29 -38.53 9.69
C THR A 36 3.70 -38.21 11.13
N ASP A 37 4.64 -38.97 11.68
CA ASP A 37 5.15 -38.77 13.05
C ASP A 37 5.81 -37.39 13.23
N LEU A 38 6.60 -36.97 12.23
CA LEU A 38 7.22 -35.65 12.18
C LEU A 38 6.17 -34.54 12.17
N LEU A 39 5.09 -34.67 11.38
CA LEU A 39 4.04 -33.65 11.34
C LEU A 39 3.32 -33.53 12.68
N HIS A 40 3.07 -34.64 13.39
CA HIS A 40 2.52 -34.60 14.76
C HIS A 40 3.47 -33.92 15.75
N GLU A 41 4.79 -34.13 15.64
CA GLU A 41 5.77 -33.46 16.47
C GLU A 41 5.82 -31.95 16.19
N LEU A 42 5.83 -31.57 14.91
CA LEU A 42 5.79 -30.17 14.48
C LEU A 42 4.53 -29.48 15.04
N ALA A 43 3.37 -30.12 14.97
CA ALA A 43 2.13 -29.58 15.49
C ALA A 43 2.16 -29.25 17.00
N ARG A 44 3.11 -29.77 17.78
CA ARG A 44 3.26 -29.36 19.20
C ARG A 44 3.84 -27.96 19.38
N ARG A 45 4.24 -27.27 18.31
CA ARG A 45 4.74 -25.91 18.34
C ARG A 45 3.60 -24.90 18.21
N SER A 46 3.92 -23.63 18.41
CA SER A 46 2.95 -22.56 18.10
C SER A 46 2.81 -22.37 16.60
N TYR A 47 1.64 -21.90 16.14
CA TYR A 47 1.37 -21.70 14.71
C TYR A 47 2.44 -20.87 13.99
N SER A 48 2.95 -19.80 14.60
CA SER A 48 3.99 -18.95 14.02
C SER A 48 5.32 -19.68 13.76
N GLU A 49 5.59 -20.76 14.49
CA GLU A 49 6.79 -21.59 14.35
C GLU A 49 6.66 -22.68 13.27
N LEU A 50 5.47 -22.83 12.66
CA LEU A 50 5.21 -23.84 11.62
C LEU A 50 5.53 -23.34 10.20
N HIS A 51 6.03 -22.11 10.07
CA HIS A 51 6.28 -21.48 8.79
C HIS A 51 7.76 -21.20 8.54
N GLY A 52 8.11 -21.08 7.26
CA GLY A 52 9.43 -20.65 6.79
C GLY A 52 10.45 -21.77 6.63
N ASP A 53 11.61 -21.41 6.07
CA ASP A 53 12.66 -22.35 5.69
C ASP A 53 13.25 -23.13 6.86
N ARG A 54 13.16 -22.58 8.07
CA ARG A 54 13.66 -23.23 9.27
C ARG A 54 12.96 -24.57 9.52
N VAL A 55 11.63 -24.61 9.37
CA VAL A 55 10.84 -25.83 9.57
C VAL A 55 11.21 -26.88 8.54
N ARG A 56 11.38 -26.48 7.29
CA ARG A 56 11.82 -27.35 6.20
C ARG A 56 13.21 -27.94 6.48
N LEU A 57 14.16 -27.13 6.92
CA LEU A 57 15.53 -27.57 7.24
C LEU A 57 15.57 -28.52 8.45
N GLU A 58 14.77 -28.24 9.48
CA GLU A 58 14.64 -29.11 10.65
C GLU A 58 14.02 -30.46 10.28
N ALA A 59 12.96 -30.45 9.46
CA ALA A 59 12.34 -31.65 8.92
C ALA A 59 13.32 -32.51 8.10
N LEU A 60 14.08 -31.89 7.19
CA LEU A 60 15.13 -32.59 6.43
C LEU A 60 16.19 -33.22 7.32
N ARG A 61 16.61 -32.53 8.39
CA ARG A 61 17.60 -33.07 9.34
C ARG A 61 17.04 -34.24 10.14
N ALA A 62 15.79 -34.14 10.60
CA ALA A 62 15.12 -35.20 11.34
C ALA A 62 14.93 -36.47 10.49
N LEU A 63 14.50 -36.33 9.24
CA LEU A 63 14.35 -37.47 8.33
C LEU A 63 15.71 -38.12 8.01
N ARG A 64 16.77 -37.33 7.84
CA ARG A 64 18.13 -37.85 7.64
C ARG A 64 18.68 -38.55 8.87
N SER A 65 18.42 -38.06 10.08
CA SER A 65 18.85 -38.73 11.32
C SER A 65 18.10 -40.03 11.58
N MET A 66 16.88 -40.17 11.05
CA MET A 66 16.11 -41.42 11.01
C MET A 66 16.61 -42.40 9.94
N GLY A 67 17.61 -42.03 9.13
CA GLY A 67 18.23 -42.90 8.12
C GLY A 67 17.66 -42.78 6.70
N PHE A 68 16.76 -41.83 6.44
CA PHE A 68 16.19 -41.63 5.11
C PHE A 68 17.10 -40.77 4.22
N ALA A 69 17.31 -41.21 2.98
CA ALA A 69 18.04 -40.43 1.97
C ALA A 69 17.10 -39.43 1.30
N VAL A 70 16.78 -38.32 1.97
CA VAL A 70 15.86 -37.29 1.46
C VAL A 70 16.63 -36.13 0.83
N GLU A 71 16.34 -35.87 -0.46
CA GLU A 71 16.89 -34.75 -1.23
C GLU A 71 16.11 -33.47 -0.95
N ASP A 72 14.79 -33.59 -0.91
CA ASP A 72 13.87 -32.47 -0.76
C ASP A 72 12.65 -32.84 0.09
N VAL A 73 12.16 -31.87 0.86
CA VAL A 73 10.91 -31.96 1.61
C VAL A 73 10.16 -30.65 1.46
N GLU A 74 8.88 -30.74 1.15
CA GLU A 74 7.95 -29.61 1.13
C GLU A 74 6.95 -29.82 2.26
N ILE A 75 6.76 -28.80 3.10
CA ILE A 75 5.76 -28.80 4.16
C ILE A 75 4.81 -27.65 3.91
N ALA A 76 3.52 -27.96 3.80
CA ALA A 76 2.46 -26.97 3.68
C ALA A 76 1.57 -27.01 4.93
N VAL A 77 1.27 -25.82 5.43
CA VAL A 77 0.38 -25.62 6.58
C VAL A 77 -0.86 -24.92 6.05
N SER A 78 -2.02 -25.57 6.14
CA SER A 78 -3.28 -24.93 5.75
C SER A 78 -3.60 -23.81 6.74
N TYR A 79 -3.85 -22.61 6.23
CA TYR A 79 -4.33 -21.55 7.10
C TYR A 79 -5.82 -21.67 7.40
N ARG A 80 -6.18 -21.51 8.68
CA ARG A 80 -7.57 -21.55 9.13
C ARG A 80 -7.92 -20.31 9.93
N CYS A 81 -9.15 -19.86 9.75
CA CYS A 81 -9.68 -18.75 10.52
C CYS A 81 -9.73 -19.13 12.01
N PRO A 82 -9.10 -18.37 12.92
CA PRO A 82 -9.08 -18.68 14.35
C PRO A 82 -10.47 -18.56 14.98
N HIS A 83 -11.38 -17.81 14.34
CA HIS A 83 -12.73 -17.60 14.85
C HIS A 83 -13.73 -18.70 14.46
N CYS A 84 -13.72 -19.16 13.20
CA CYS A 84 -14.71 -20.13 12.71
C CYS A 84 -14.11 -21.46 12.20
N GLY A 85 -12.78 -21.59 12.17
CA GLY A 85 -12.10 -22.80 11.69
C GLY A 85 -12.17 -23.04 10.18
N ALA A 86 -12.75 -22.12 9.39
CA ALA A 86 -12.81 -22.27 7.94
C ALA A 86 -11.42 -22.21 7.30
N SER A 87 -11.19 -22.99 6.25
CA SER A 87 -9.97 -22.94 5.44
C SER A 87 -9.93 -21.63 4.65
N ILE A 88 -8.81 -20.91 4.73
CA ILE A 88 -8.64 -19.61 4.08
C ILE A 88 -7.49 -19.69 3.08
N GLN A 89 -7.76 -19.31 1.84
CA GLN A 89 -6.71 -19.09 0.85
C GLN A 89 -6.12 -17.70 1.09
N LEU A 90 -4.86 -17.65 1.52
CA LEU A 90 -4.11 -16.41 1.67
C LEU A 90 -3.08 -16.26 0.57
N ASN A 91 -2.83 -15.02 0.16
CA ASN A 91 -1.58 -14.68 -0.52
C ASN A 91 -0.43 -14.94 0.46
N PRO A 92 0.68 -15.59 0.06
CA PRO A 92 1.88 -15.72 0.90
C PRO A 92 2.39 -14.40 1.51
N GLU A 93 2.14 -13.27 0.84
CA GLU A 93 2.53 -11.95 1.32
C GLU A 93 1.47 -11.28 2.20
N ALA A 94 0.29 -11.88 2.38
CA ALA A 94 -0.77 -11.29 3.20
C ALA A 94 -0.33 -11.15 4.66
N VAL A 95 -0.52 -9.95 5.22
CA VAL A 95 -0.30 -9.62 6.62
C VAL A 95 -1.62 -9.63 7.39
N VAL A 96 -2.69 -9.11 6.78
CA VAL A 96 -4.05 -9.05 7.36
C VAL A 96 -5.05 -9.61 6.35
N TYR A 97 -6.12 -10.23 6.85
CA TYR A 97 -7.19 -10.72 5.99
C TYR A 97 -8.56 -10.56 6.65
N VAL A 98 -9.60 -10.70 5.83
CA VAL A 98 -10.99 -10.76 6.28
C VAL A 98 -11.57 -12.11 5.86
N CYS A 99 -12.07 -12.87 6.82
CA CYS A 99 -12.60 -14.21 6.58
C CYS A 99 -13.90 -14.14 5.74
N PRO A 100 -13.97 -14.78 4.56
CA PRO A 100 -15.19 -14.78 3.75
C PRO A 100 -16.35 -15.60 4.33
N TYR A 101 -16.09 -16.41 5.36
CA TYR A 101 -17.08 -17.29 5.98
C TYR A 101 -17.79 -16.65 7.18
N CYS A 102 -17.03 -16.00 8.06
CA CYS A 102 -17.55 -15.40 9.29
C CYS A 102 -17.29 -13.89 9.42
N GLY A 103 -16.54 -13.28 8.48
CA GLY A 103 -16.23 -11.85 8.49
C GLY A 103 -15.20 -11.41 9.53
N TRP A 104 -14.61 -12.33 10.28
CA TRP A 104 -13.53 -12.02 11.23
C TRP A 104 -12.34 -11.40 10.48
N ALA A 105 -11.82 -10.30 11.00
CA ALA A 105 -10.66 -9.60 10.47
C ALA A 105 -9.49 -9.67 11.46
N GLY A 106 -8.32 -10.01 10.95
CA GLY A 106 -7.13 -10.10 11.76
C GLY A 106 -5.89 -10.42 10.95
N ASP A 107 -4.75 -10.44 11.63
CA ASP A 107 -3.48 -10.77 11.01
C ASP A 107 -3.36 -12.28 10.74
N VAL A 108 -2.38 -12.65 9.93
CA VAL A 108 -2.08 -14.06 9.65
C VAL A 108 -1.61 -14.83 10.89
N LEU A 109 -1.21 -14.10 11.94
CA LEU A 109 -0.89 -14.63 13.26
C LEU A 109 -2.13 -14.72 14.15
N GLY A 110 -3.35 -14.55 13.66
CA GLY A 110 -4.57 -14.78 14.42
C GLY A 110 -4.95 -13.68 15.42
N GLU A 111 -4.23 -12.56 15.45
CA GLU A 111 -4.58 -11.41 16.26
C GLU A 111 -5.67 -10.58 15.59
N ARG A 112 -6.66 -10.13 16.37
CA ARG A 112 -7.77 -9.32 15.84
C ARG A 112 -7.25 -7.93 15.45
N VAL A 113 -7.55 -7.52 14.23
CA VAL A 113 -7.21 -6.18 13.71
C VAL A 113 -8.50 -5.43 13.41
N ALA A 114 -8.62 -4.22 13.95
CA ALA A 114 -9.72 -3.33 13.59
C ALA A 114 -9.53 -2.85 12.15
N VAL A 115 -10.49 -3.16 11.29
CA VAL A 115 -10.50 -2.72 9.89
C VAL A 115 -11.59 -1.68 9.70
N ARG A 116 -11.29 -0.61 8.98
CA ARG A 116 -12.26 0.46 8.68
C ARG A 116 -12.46 0.57 7.18
N LEU A 117 -13.68 0.85 6.72
CA LEU A 117 -13.95 1.02 5.29
C LEU A 117 -14.90 2.16 4.99
N TRP A 118 -14.66 2.83 3.87
CA TRP A 118 -15.67 3.73 3.31
C TRP A 118 -16.68 2.95 2.49
N PRO A 119 -17.96 3.35 2.48
CA PRO A 119 -18.99 2.70 1.69
C PRO A 119 -18.71 2.84 0.20
N ALA A 120 -18.90 1.75 -0.56
CA ALA A 120 -18.63 1.72 -1.99
C ALA A 120 -19.73 2.32 -2.87
N GLY A 121 -20.94 2.53 -2.34
CA GLY A 121 -22.10 2.81 -3.18
C GLY A 121 -22.54 1.57 -3.95
N HIS A 122 -23.28 1.76 -5.06
CA HIS A 122 -23.82 0.65 -5.85
C HIS A 122 -23.39 0.70 -7.32
N ARG A 123 -23.33 -0.49 -7.95
CA ARG A 123 -22.90 -0.68 -9.35
C ARG A 123 -23.59 0.27 -10.34
N GLY A 124 -24.89 0.53 -10.15
CA GLY A 124 -25.66 1.43 -11.01
C GLY A 124 -25.12 2.86 -11.11
N LEU A 125 -24.42 3.37 -10.09
CA LEU A 125 -23.76 4.68 -10.17
C LEU A 125 -22.57 4.67 -11.14
N VAL A 126 -21.80 3.57 -11.15
CA VAL A 126 -20.70 3.36 -12.10
C VAL A 126 -21.23 3.24 -13.52
N GLU A 127 -22.32 2.50 -13.71
CA GLU A 127 -22.98 2.44 -15.02
C GLU A 127 -23.49 3.81 -15.48
N GLY A 128 -24.04 4.62 -14.56
CA GLY A 128 -24.43 6.01 -14.82
C GLY A 128 -23.24 6.89 -15.24
N LEU A 129 -22.09 6.73 -14.58
CA LEU A 129 -20.84 7.39 -14.98
C LEU A 129 -20.43 6.96 -16.40
N VAL A 130 -20.42 5.67 -16.72
CA VAL A 130 -20.06 5.15 -18.05
C VAL A 130 -21.01 5.67 -19.13
N ARG A 131 -22.32 5.71 -18.88
CA ARG A 131 -23.29 6.31 -19.80
C ARG A 131 -23.03 7.80 -20.05
N ARG A 132 -22.66 8.56 -19.02
CA ARG A 132 -22.26 9.99 -19.17
C ARG A 132 -20.99 10.16 -19.99
N LEU A 133 -20.09 9.17 -20.00
CA LEU A 133 -18.92 9.12 -20.87
C LEU A 133 -19.27 8.73 -22.33
N GLY A 134 -20.54 8.43 -22.61
CA GLY A 134 -21.01 8.00 -23.92
C GLY A 134 -20.62 6.57 -24.28
N GLY A 135 -20.40 5.72 -23.27
CA GLY A 135 -20.00 4.33 -23.44
C GLY A 135 -21.01 3.33 -22.88
N GLU A 136 -20.78 2.06 -23.18
CA GLU A 136 -21.50 0.91 -22.64
C GLU A 136 -20.58 0.11 -21.70
N PRO A 137 -21.02 -0.20 -20.47
CA PRO A 137 -20.19 -0.93 -19.51
C PRO A 137 -19.95 -2.38 -19.99
N VAL A 138 -18.70 -2.82 -19.95
CA VAL A 138 -18.27 -4.19 -20.31
C VAL A 138 -17.98 -4.99 -19.04
N SER A 139 -17.11 -4.47 -18.17
CA SER A 139 -16.84 -5.06 -16.85
C SER A 139 -16.88 -3.99 -15.78
N ILE A 140 -17.40 -4.32 -14.61
CA ILE A 140 -17.34 -3.45 -13.42
C ILE A 140 -17.01 -4.35 -12.24
N GLN A 141 -15.93 -4.02 -11.53
CA GLN A 141 -15.40 -4.75 -10.40
C GLN A 141 -15.19 -3.80 -9.22
N LEU A 142 -15.67 -4.18 -8.05
CA LEU A 142 -15.37 -3.50 -6.79
C LEU A 142 -14.23 -4.22 -6.11
N ARG A 143 -13.21 -3.47 -5.68
CA ARG A 143 -12.16 -3.93 -4.79
C ARG A 143 -12.00 -2.95 -3.65
N TYR A 144 -11.78 -3.46 -2.45
CA TYR A 144 -11.39 -2.64 -1.30
C TYR A 144 -9.87 -2.66 -1.19
N VAL A 145 -9.26 -1.53 -1.53
CA VAL A 145 -7.80 -1.38 -1.56
C VAL A 145 -7.32 -0.93 -0.18
N PRO A 146 -6.39 -1.66 0.46
CA PRO A 146 -5.92 -1.34 1.80
C PRO A 146 -4.89 -0.20 1.80
N PHE A 147 -5.00 0.67 2.79
CA PHE A 147 -4.05 1.73 3.10
C PHE A 147 -3.75 1.74 4.60
N TRP A 148 -2.48 1.92 4.94
CA TRP A 148 -2.11 2.38 6.26
C TRP A 148 -2.18 3.90 6.29
N VAL A 149 -3.02 4.45 7.17
CA VAL A 149 -3.17 5.89 7.35
C VAL A 149 -2.50 6.32 8.64
N PHE A 150 -1.64 7.33 8.49
CA PHE A 150 -0.85 7.91 9.56
C PHE A 150 -1.25 9.37 9.76
N GLU A 151 -1.65 9.71 10.98
CA GLU A 151 -1.71 11.11 11.43
C GLU A 151 -0.37 11.42 12.09
N ALA A 152 0.30 12.48 11.63
CA ALA A 152 1.62 12.82 12.11
C ALA A 152 1.79 14.32 12.32
N SER A 153 2.47 14.65 13.41
CA SER A 153 3.02 15.98 13.67
C SER A 153 4.46 16.04 13.18
N VAL A 154 4.75 17.01 12.31
CA VAL A 154 6.09 17.20 11.75
C VAL A 154 6.66 18.53 12.20
N GLU A 155 7.92 18.48 12.61
CA GLU A 155 8.69 19.65 12.96
C GLU A 155 10.09 19.52 12.36
N ALA A 156 10.59 20.56 11.69
CA ALA A 156 11.95 20.55 11.22
C ALA A 156 12.63 21.91 11.40
N TYR A 157 13.83 21.88 11.97
CA TYR A 157 14.74 23.02 11.96
C TYR A 157 15.57 23.01 10.67
N TYR A 158 15.76 24.18 10.06
CA TYR A 158 16.62 24.32 8.90
C TYR A 158 17.52 25.55 8.94
N ALA A 159 18.66 25.42 8.26
CA ALA A 159 19.50 26.53 7.84
C ALA A 159 19.77 26.39 6.34
N ALA A 160 19.54 27.45 5.58
CA ALA A 160 19.62 27.45 4.13
C ALA A 160 20.39 28.64 3.58
N THR A 161 21.09 28.42 2.47
CA THR A 161 21.66 29.47 1.63
C THR A 161 20.71 29.72 0.46
N VAL A 162 20.21 30.94 0.32
CA VAL A 162 19.35 31.36 -0.78
C VAL A 162 20.13 32.27 -1.73
N VAL A 163 20.15 31.90 -3.01
CA VAL A 163 20.73 32.70 -4.09
C VAL A 163 19.60 33.40 -4.83
N TYR A 164 19.63 34.72 -4.85
CA TYR A 164 18.57 35.53 -5.48
C TYR A 164 19.16 36.64 -6.35
N ARG A 165 18.37 37.11 -7.31
CA ARG A 165 18.64 38.29 -8.12
C ARG A 165 17.73 39.43 -7.69
N ARG A 166 18.31 40.60 -7.46
CA ARG A 166 17.56 41.84 -7.25
C ARG A 166 18.01 42.93 -8.19
N ALA A 167 17.06 43.75 -8.60
CA ALA A 167 17.31 45.00 -9.28
C ALA A 167 18.03 45.96 -8.31
N ARG A 168 19.16 46.52 -8.73
CA ARG A 168 19.79 47.67 -8.08
C ARG A 168 19.83 48.84 -9.07
N PRO A 169 19.51 50.07 -8.63
CA PRO A 169 19.70 51.24 -9.47
C PRO A 169 21.21 51.41 -9.74
N ALA A 170 21.56 51.59 -11.02
CA ALA A 170 22.93 51.72 -11.50
C ALA A 170 23.30 53.15 -11.91
N GLY A 171 22.32 54.07 -11.89
CA GLY A 171 22.49 55.51 -12.09
C GLY A 171 21.21 56.25 -11.70
N VAL A 172 21.35 57.44 -11.12
CA VAL A 172 20.24 58.32 -10.73
C VAL A 172 20.41 59.62 -11.51
N TYR A 173 19.42 60.01 -12.31
CA TYR A 173 19.41 61.30 -13.01
C TYR A 173 18.13 62.04 -12.60
N GLY A 174 18.26 63.25 -12.06
CA GLY A 174 17.11 64.04 -11.60
C GLY A 174 16.31 63.42 -10.44
N GLY A 175 16.87 62.46 -9.70
CA GLY A 175 16.17 61.75 -8.63
C GLY A 175 15.47 60.45 -9.05
N GLU A 176 15.38 60.17 -10.36
CA GLU A 176 14.78 58.95 -10.88
C GLU A 176 15.84 57.95 -11.41
N PRO A 177 15.69 56.64 -11.14
CA PRO A 177 16.62 55.62 -11.60
C PRO A 177 16.40 55.30 -13.09
N TYR A 178 17.32 55.73 -13.96
CA TYR A 178 17.23 55.54 -15.42
C TYR A 178 17.92 54.25 -15.93
N ARG A 179 18.68 53.54 -15.07
CA ARG A 179 19.35 52.28 -15.43
C ARG A 179 19.29 51.30 -14.27
N VAL A 180 18.78 50.09 -14.52
CA VAL A 180 18.71 49.00 -13.54
C VAL A 180 19.77 47.95 -13.85
N ARG A 181 20.52 47.52 -12.84
CA ARG A 181 21.44 46.37 -12.91
C ARG A 181 20.91 45.26 -12.01
N TYR A 182 20.78 44.06 -12.56
CA TYR A 182 20.48 42.88 -11.74
C TYR A 182 21.75 42.39 -11.07
N VAL A 183 21.74 42.34 -9.74
CA VAL A 183 22.86 41.81 -8.95
C VAL A 183 22.43 40.48 -8.35
N ARG A 184 23.32 39.50 -8.46
CA ARG A 184 23.17 38.18 -7.84
C ARG A 184 23.77 38.23 -6.44
N GLU A 185 22.98 37.90 -5.44
CA GLU A 185 23.38 37.92 -4.03
C GLU A 185 23.05 36.59 -3.36
N ARG A 186 23.66 36.37 -2.19
CA ARG A 186 23.41 35.20 -1.35
C ARG A 186 23.00 35.68 0.03
N MET A 187 21.99 35.06 0.61
CA MET A 187 21.63 35.25 2.01
C MET A 187 21.55 33.91 2.73
N ARG A 188 21.84 33.92 4.03
CA ARG A 188 21.59 32.80 4.92
C ARG A 188 20.29 33.03 5.65
N VAL A 189 19.45 32.02 5.68
CA VAL A 189 18.19 32.03 6.42
C VAL A 189 18.13 30.78 7.30
N SER A 190 17.58 30.94 8.50
CA SER A 190 17.28 29.83 9.39
C SER A 190 15.84 29.95 9.87
N GLY A 191 15.20 28.82 10.07
CA GLY A 191 13.81 28.77 10.45
C GLY A 191 13.41 27.42 11.00
N ARG A 192 12.13 27.32 11.33
CA ARG A 192 11.49 26.11 11.80
C ARG A 192 10.17 25.97 11.07
N VAL A 193 9.95 24.82 10.46
CA VAL A 193 8.66 24.45 9.88
C VAL A 193 7.95 23.52 10.84
N ARG A 194 6.65 23.71 11.00
CA ARG A 194 5.79 22.83 11.79
C ARG A 194 4.45 22.70 11.10
N PHE A 195 3.97 21.46 10.94
CA PHE A 195 2.66 21.17 10.37
C PHE A 195 2.17 19.80 10.82
N GLU A 196 0.86 19.63 10.78
CA GLU A 196 0.20 18.33 10.91
C GLU A 196 -0.10 17.79 9.51
N ALA A 197 0.08 16.49 9.34
CA ALA A 197 -0.13 15.81 8.08
C ALA A 197 -0.86 14.48 8.27
N VAL A 198 -1.58 14.10 7.23
CA VAL A 198 -2.16 12.78 7.09
C VAL A 198 -1.49 12.14 5.89
N LYS A 199 -0.88 10.98 6.09
CA LYS A 199 -0.23 10.21 5.03
C LYS A 199 -0.89 8.86 4.86
N ALA A 200 -1.26 8.53 3.64
CA ALA A 200 -1.78 7.21 3.29
C ALA A 200 -0.72 6.45 2.50
N VAL A 201 -0.34 5.27 2.99
CA VAL A 201 0.59 4.37 2.33
C VAL A 201 -0.21 3.16 1.81
N PRO A 202 -0.24 2.90 0.49
CA PRO A 202 -0.88 1.71 -0.05
C PRO A 202 -0.27 0.47 0.61
N ALA A 203 -1.10 -0.40 1.16
CA ALA A 203 -0.60 -1.54 1.92
C ALA A 203 -0.32 -2.76 1.03
N ARG A 204 -0.21 -2.61 -0.29
CA ARG A 204 0.10 -3.71 -1.23
C ARG A 204 1.42 -3.46 -1.94
N LEU A 205 2.20 -4.52 -2.10
CA LEU A 205 3.47 -4.51 -2.82
C LEU A 205 3.22 -4.56 -4.32
N HIS A 206 3.95 -3.72 -5.07
CA HIS A 206 3.97 -3.74 -6.55
C HIS A 206 2.60 -3.64 -7.26
N ALA A 207 1.54 -3.24 -6.55
CA ALA A 207 0.21 -3.07 -7.13
C ALA A 207 0.12 -1.70 -7.81
N GLU A 208 0.41 -1.65 -9.11
CA GLU A 208 0.03 -0.50 -9.93
C GLU A 208 -1.50 -0.46 -10.06
N VAL A 209 -2.15 0.26 -9.14
CA VAL A 209 -3.58 0.54 -9.23
C VAL A 209 -3.78 1.64 -10.28
N PHE A 210 -4.67 1.41 -11.24
CA PHE A 210 -5.02 2.42 -12.23
C PHE A 210 -5.65 3.65 -11.53
N GLY A 211 -4.95 4.78 -11.54
CA GLY A 211 -5.33 5.95 -10.73
C GLY A 211 -4.93 5.85 -9.26
N GLY A 212 -3.85 5.12 -8.94
CA GLY A 212 -3.42 4.86 -7.56
C GLY A 212 -2.95 6.10 -6.80
N GLU A 213 -2.32 7.07 -7.47
CA GLU A 213 -1.94 8.33 -6.83
C GLU A 213 -3.18 9.17 -6.48
N GLU A 214 -4.14 9.25 -7.39
CA GLU A 214 -5.41 9.91 -7.18
C GLU A 214 -6.21 9.22 -6.06
N LEU A 215 -6.16 7.90 -5.97
CA LEU A 215 -6.76 7.12 -4.88
C LEU A 215 -6.09 7.44 -3.54
N ARG A 216 -4.75 7.48 -3.48
CA ARG A 216 -4.01 7.85 -2.27
C ARG A 216 -4.40 9.25 -1.77
N LEU A 217 -4.41 10.23 -2.68
CA LEU A 217 -4.82 11.60 -2.37
C LEU A 217 -6.28 11.69 -1.92
N TRP A 218 -7.15 10.86 -2.50
CA TRP A 218 -8.54 10.75 -2.06
C TRP A 218 -8.64 10.20 -0.63
N VAL A 219 -7.87 9.17 -0.28
CA VAL A 219 -7.83 8.60 1.07
C VAL A 219 -7.34 9.63 2.09
N GLU A 220 -6.22 10.29 1.82
CA GLU A 220 -5.67 11.35 2.70
C GLU A 220 -6.67 12.49 2.92
N ARG A 221 -7.35 12.91 1.85
CA ARG A 221 -8.38 13.95 1.93
C ARG A 221 -9.59 13.47 2.72
N LYS A 222 -10.16 12.31 2.38
CA LYS A 222 -11.37 11.79 3.02
C LYS A 222 -11.14 11.52 4.50
N TRP A 223 -9.98 11.00 4.89
CA TRP A 223 -9.65 10.79 6.30
C TRP A 223 -9.74 12.07 7.14
N ARG A 224 -9.28 13.21 6.60
CA ARG A 224 -9.35 14.51 7.30
C ARG A 224 -10.78 15.01 7.54
N PHE A 225 -11.73 14.66 6.69
CA PHE A 225 -13.09 15.21 6.73
C PHE A 225 -14.17 14.21 7.16
N GLN A 226 -13.94 12.92 6.93
CA GLN A 226 -14.92 11.86 7.13
C GLN A 226 -14.19 10.52 7.31
N GLN A 227 -13.85 10.19 8.55
CA GLN A 227 -13.23 8.92 8.88
C GLN A 227 -14.21 7.76 8.65
N PRO A 228 -13.74 6.61 8.13
CA PRO A 228 -14.59 5.46 7.91
C PRO A 228 -14.96 4.79 9.23
N PRO A 229 -16.18 4.23 9.33
CA PRO A 229 -16.57 3.43 10.49
C PRO A 229 -15.69 2.17 10.58
N ALA A 230 -15.56 1.65 11.80
CA ALA A 230 -15.06 0.29 11.99
C ALA A 230 -16.04 -0.70 11.38
N LEU A 231 -15.50 -1.78 10.81
CA LEU A 231 -16.28 -2.82 10.17
C LEU A 231 -16.54 -3.96 11.15
N GLU A 232 -17.81 -4.26 11.38
CA GLU A 232 -18.19 -5.45 12.16
C GLU A 232 -18.19 -6.71 11.28
N ALA A 233 -18.07 -7.88 11.91
CA ALA A 233 -17.89 -9.14 11.19
C ALA A 233 -19.07 -9.48 10.26
N GLU A 234 -20.29 -9.19 10.69
CA GLU A 234 -21.53 -9.42 9.93
C GLU A 234 -21.55 -8.60 8.63
N GLU A 235 -21.03 -7.37 8.68
CA GLU A 235 -20.92 -6.47 7.53
C GLU A 235 -19.73 -6.84 6.64
N ALA A 236 -18.65 -7.34 7.24
CA ALA A 236 -17.44 -7.75 6.56
C ALA A 236 -17.65 -8.98 5.67
N LYS A 237 -18.42 -9.96 6.17
CA LYS A 237 -18.65 -11.25 5.50
C LYS A 237 -19.05 -11.13 4.01
N PRO A 238 -20.10 -10.37 3.63
CA PRO A 238 -20.54 -10.30 2.23
C PRO A 238 -19.54 -9.61 1.30
N ILE A 239 -18.67 -8.75 1.83
CA ILE A 239 -17.70 -7.98 1.03
C ILE A 239 -16.29 -8.54 1.06
N ALA A 240 -15.99 -9.48 1.96
CA ALA A 240 -14.67 -10.06 2.17
C ALA A 240 -13.98 -10.54 0.87
N PRO A 241 -14.66 -11.18 -0.12
CA PRO A 241 -14.02 -11.57 -1.38
C PRO A 241 -13.51 -10.38 -2.22
N SER A 242 -14.07 -9.18 -2.00
CA SER A 242 -13.67 -7.94 -2.66
C SER A 242 -12.56 -7.21 -1.87
N ILE A 243 -12.26 -7.63 -0.64
CA ILE A 243 -11.21 -7.04 0.19
C ILE A 243 -9.85 -7.60 -0.23
N LEU A 244 -8.96 -6.70 -0.63
CA LEU A 244 -7.58 -7.07 -0.93
C LEU A 244 -6.79 -7.14 0.38
N ALA A 245 -6.08 -8.24 0.59
CA ALA A 245 -5.21 -8.39 1.75
C ALA A 245 -4.06 -7.35 1.72
N PRO A 246 -3.78 -6.64 2.83
CA PRO A 246 -2.53 -5.90 3.00
C PRO A 246 -1.33 -6.85 2.95
N GLU A 247 -0.27 -6.45 2.25
CA GLU A 247 1.01 -7.14 2.11
C GLU A 247 2.15 -6.39 2.83
N LEU A 248 1.95 -5.12 3.15
CA LEU A 248 2.87 -4.34 3.98
C LEU A 248 2.43 -4.33 5.45
N SER A 249 3.38 -4.60 6.34
CA SER A 249 3.17 -4.41 7.78
C SER A 249 3.01 -2.94 8.12
N ARG A 250 2.41 -2.68 9.29
CA ARG A 250 2.23 -1.33 9.82
C ARG A 250 3.57 -0.62 10.03
N GLU A 251 4.59 -1.36 10.45
CA GLU A 251 5.92 -0.85 10.76
C GLU A 251 6.64 -0.41 9.48
N VAL A 252 6.65 -1.26 8.44
CA VAL A 252 7.25 -0.91 7.14
C VAL A 252 6.50 0.27 6.49
N ALA A 253 5.16 0.27 6.57
CA ALA A 253 4.38 1.39 6.06
C ALA A 253 4.64 2.70 6.83
N ALA A 254 4.95 2.63 8.13
CA ALA A 254 5.29 3.80 8.92
C ALA A 254 6.64 4.40 8.50
N GLU A 255 7.63 3.57 8.18
CA GLU A 255 8.92 4.01 7.64
C GLU A 255 8.72 4.78 6.31
N VAL A 256 7.95 4.21 5.37
CA VAL A 256 7.60 4.87 4.11
C VAL A 256 6.87 6.20 4.34
N ALA A 257 6.01 6.27 5.35
CA ALA A 257 5.31 7.50 5.70
C ALA A 257 6.26 8.56 6.28
N VAL A 258 7.20 8.16 7.14
CA VAL A 258 8.21 9.06 7.72
C VAL A 258 9.07 9.66 6.61
N ASP A 259 9.62 8.83 5.72
CA ASP A 259 10.45 9.31 4.59
C ASP A 259 9.71 10.35 3.75
N ALA A 260 8.45 10.08 3.41
CA ALA A 260 7.64 11.02 2.64
C ALA A 260 7.34 12.33 3.40
N LEU A 261 7.17 12.27 4.72
CA LEU A 261 6.95 13.45 5.56
C LEU A 261 8.22 14.28 5.75
N GLU A 262 9.38 13.65 5.80
CA GLU A 262 10.67 14.33 5.83
C GLU A 262 10.93 15.09 4.52
N ASP A 263 10.60 14.47 3.38
CA ASP A 263 10.66 15.12 2.06
C ASP A 263 9.71 16.32 1.98
N GLU A 264 8.47 16.18 2.45
CA GLU A 264 7.50 17.28 2.53
C GLU A 264 7.99 18.42 3.43
N ALA A 265 8.63 18.10 4.56
CA ALA A 265 9.23 19.09 5.45
C ALA A 265 10.43 19.80 4.83
N ALA A 266 11.27 19.09 4.07
CA ALA A 266 12.37 19.68 3.33
C ALA A 266 11.86 20.65 2.25
N ASP A 267 10.78 20.30 1.57
CA ASP A 267 10.13 21.16 0.59
C ASP A 267 9.46 22.38 1.22
N GLU A 268 8.80 22.25 2.37
CA GLU A 268 8.29 23.41 3.10
C GLU A 268 9.41 24.33 3.59
N ALA A 269 10.50 23.77 4.12
CA ALA A 269 11.67 24.54 4.53
C ALA A 269 12.27 25.33 3.35
N ARG A 270 12.35 24.71 2.15
CA ARG A 270 12.76 25.39 0.92
C ARG A 270 11.75 26.49 0.54
N ARG A 271 10.44 26.23 0.61
CA ARG A 271 9.39 27.23 0.30
C ARG A 271 9.47 28.43 1.24
N GLU A 272 9.59 28.22 2.54
CA GLU A 272 9.73 29.28 3.52
C GLU A 272 11.03 30.09 3.30
N ALA A 273 12.15 29.41 3.06
CA ALA A 273 13.41 30.06 2.73
C ALA A 273 13.30 30.93 1.47
N ARG A 274 12.59 30.47 0.43
CA ARG A 274 12.31 31.26 -0.79
C ARG A 274 11.52 32.52 -0.48
N ARG A 275 10.48 32.43 0.35
CA ARG A 275 9.61 33.55 0.71
C ARG A 275 10.35 34.68 1.44
N ARG A 276 11.47 34.38 2.10
CA ARG A 276 12.30 35.38 2.80
C ARG A 276 13.26 36.16 1.88
N ALA A 277 13.42 35.75 0.62
CA ALA A 277 14.32 36.42 -0.30
C ALA A 277 13.73 37.75 -0.82
N PRO A 278 14.52 38.84 -0.89
CA PRO A 278 14.03 40.15 -1.32
C PRO A 278 13.94 40.30 -2.86
N GLY A 279 14.06 39.21 -3.61
CA GLY A 279 14.13 39.22 -5.06
C GLY A 279 13.86 37.85 -5.68
N HIS A 280 14.09 37.71 -6.98
CA HIS A 280 13.83 36.46 -7.70
C HIS A 280 14.82 35.39 -7.26
N VAL A 281 14.33 34.29 -6.68
CA VAL A 281 15.16 33.20 -6.17
C VAL A 281 15.60 32.27 -7.29
N GLU A 282 16.90 32.15 -7.49
CA GLU A 282 17.49 31.21 -8.46
C GLU A 282 17.68 29.82 -7.84
N LYS A 283 18.17 29.76 -6.59
CA LYS A 283 18.52 28.50 -5.94
C LYS A 283 18.38 28.60 -4.42
N VAL A 284 17.94 27.52 -3.80
CA VAL A 284 17.94 27.33 -2.35
C VAL A 284 18.73 26.07 -2.07
N ARG A 285 19.66 26.14 -1.13
CA ARG A 285 20.43 25.00 -0.64
C ARG A 285 20.20 24.88 0.86
N LEU A 286 19.64 23.76 1.30
CA LEU A 286 19.61 23.42 2.72
C LEU A 286 21.02 22.99 3.12
N GLU A 287 21.61 23.67 4.11
CA GLU A 287 22.94 23.35 4.65
C GLU A 287 22.81 22.49 5.92
N ARG A 288 21.76 22.72 6.70
CA ARG A 288 21.36 21.89 7.83
C ARG A 288 19.87 21.68 7.77
N PHE A 289 19.44 20.45 8.01
CA PHE A 289 18.05 20.06 8.09
C PHE A 289 17.95 18.96 9.15
N SER A 290 17.06 19.17 10.11
CA SER A 290 16.84 18.23 11.23
C SER A 290 15.33 18.05 11.39
N PRO A 291 14.72 17.09 10.69
CA PRO A 291 13.32 16.77 10.86
C PRO A 291 13.09 15.93 12.12
N SER A 292 11.89 16.03 12.66
CA SER A 292 11.34 15.19 13.71
C SER A 292 9.89 14.91 13.34
N VAL A 293 9.60 13.64 13.08
CA VAL A 293 8.25 13.16 12.72
C VAL A 293 7.70 12.35 13.89
N SER A 294 6.52 12.74 14.38
CA SER A 294 5.80 12.03 15.44
C SER A 294 4.50 11.49 14.89
N ILE A 295 4.36 10.17 14.79
CA ILE A 295 3.14 9.50 14.35
C ILE A 295 2.21 9.30 15.55
N GLU A 296 1.04 9.92 15.49
CA GLU A 296 0.03 9.94 16.56
C GLU A 296 -1.00 8.81 16.40
N ARG A 297 -1.36 8.48 15.15
CA ARG A 297 -2.31 7.41 14.84
C ARG A 297 -1.84 6.53 13.69
N ARG A 298 -2.23 5.26 13.75
CA ARG A 298 -1.88 4.21 12.78
C ARG A 298 -3.11 3.34 12.55
N GLU A 299 -3.79 3.54 11.44
CA GLU A 299 -5.08 2.90 11.18
C GLU A 299 -5.06 2.19 9.83
N LEU A 300 -5.57 0.95 9.79
CA LEU A 300 -5.76 0.21 8.54
C LEU A 300 -7.15 0.54 7.98
N VAL A 301 -7.15 1.15 6.79
CA VAL A 301 -8.38 1.54 6.11
C VAL A 301 -8.49 0.90 4.75
N PHE A 302 -9.72 0.72 4.29
CA PHE A 302 -10.04 0.12 3.00
C PHE A 302 -10.81 1.11 2.14
N ALA A 303 -10.21 1.49 1.02
CA ALA A 303 -10.82 2.39 0.06
C ALA A 303 -11.62 1.60 -0.99
N PRO A 304 -12.93 1.89 -1.18
CA PRO A 304 -13.76 1.21 -2.16
C PRO A 304 -13.44 1.69 -3.58
N TYR A 305 -12.63 0.91 -4.28
CA TYR A 305 -12.14 1.17 -5.62
C TYR A 305 -12.97 0.40 -6.66
N TRP A 306 -13.58 1.15 -7.56
CA TRP A 306 -14.29 0.62 -8.72
C TRP A 306 -13.40 0.64 -9.94
N PHE A 307 -13.05 -0.52 -10.46
CA PHE A 307 -12.44 -0.66 -11.77
C PHE A 307 -13.51 -1.04 -12.79
N PHE A 308 -13.52 -0.36 -13.92
CA PHE A 308 -14.46 -0.67 -14.98
C PHE A 308 -13.82 -0.57 -16.35
N THR A 309 -14.30 -1.40 -17.27
CA THR A 309 -14.01 -1.28 -18.70
C THR A 309 -15.31 -0.96 -19.42
N TYR A 310 -15.22 -0.15 -20.46
CA TYR A 310 -16.38 0.28 -21.23
C TYR A 310 -16.06 0.36 -22.71
N ARG A 311 -17.07 0.11 -23.54
CA ARG A 311 -16.99 0.22 -24.99
C ARG A 311 -17.53 1.56 -25.43
N ARG A 312 -16.82 2.23 -26.33
CA ARG A 312 -17.30 3.43 -27.01
C ARG A 312 -16.88 3.40 -28.48
N GLY A 313 -17.86 3.30 -29.37
CA GLY A 313 -17.62 2.97 -30.78
C GLY A 313 -16.97 1.58 -30.89
N SER A 314 -15.87 1.48 -31.63
CA SER A 314 -15.07 0.25 -31.75
C SER A 314 -13.97 0.09 -30.69
N GLY A 315 -13.78 1.09 -29.80
CA GLY A 315 -12.72 1.07 -28.79
C GLY A 315 -13.18 0.52 -27.45
N LEU A 316 -12.25 -0.12 -26.73
CA LEU A 316 -12.38 -0.52 -25.34
C LEU A 316 -11.50 0.39 -24.48
N TYR A 317 -12.05 0.91 -23.39
CA TYR A 317 -11.40 1.88 -22.52
C TYR A 317 -11.55 1.46 -21.06
N SER A 318 -10.59 1.83 -20.24
CA SER A 318 -10.60 1.57 -18.80
C SER A 318 -10.88 2.83 -18.00
N GLY A 319 -11.47 2.65 -16.82
CA GLY A 319 -11.69 3.73 -15.87
C GLY A 319 -11.65 3.23 -14.44
N ALA A 320 -11.32 4.14 -13.53
CA ALA A 320 -11.32 3.94 -12.10
C ALA A 320 -12.12 5.04 -11.40
N ALA A 321 -12.88 4.65 -10.38
CA ALA A 321 -13.60 5.55 -9.51
C ALA A 321 -13.56 5.05 -8.05
N VAL A 322 -13.90 5.92 -7.10
CA VAL A 322 -13.83 5.61 -5.67
C VAL A 322 -15.04 6.12 -4.90
N GLY A 323 -15.39 5.42 -3.83
CA GLY A 323 -16.35 5.89 -2.83
C GLY A 323 -17.81 5.73 -3.24
N SER A 324 -18.69 6.08 -2.31
CA SER A 324 -20.15 6.00 -2.47
C SER A 324 -20.71 6.92 -3.56
N GLU A 325 -20.00 8.01 -3.86
CA GLU A 325 -20.35 8.97 -4.90
C GLU A 325 -19.78 8.60 -6.28
N VAL A 326 -18.97 7.54 -6.36
CA VAL A 326 -18.26 7.11 -7.58
C VAL A 326 -17.46 8.29 -8.16
N THR A 327 -16.62 8.89 -7.32
CA THR A 327 -15.72 9.98 -7.71
C THR A 327 -14.71 9.43 -8.72
N PRO A 328 -14.64 9.98 -9.96
CA PRO A 328 -13.64 9.53 -10.93
C PRO A 328 -12.22 9.77 -10.43
N LEU A 329 -11.39 8.74 -10.55
CA LEU A 329 -9.95 8.83 -10.28
C LEU A 329 -9.18 9.07 -11.58
N ARG A 330 -9.35 8.14 -12.53
CA ARG A 330 -8.69 8.17 -13.83
C ARG A 330 -9.59 7.50 -14.86
N ILE A 331 -9.69 8.07 -16.05
CA ILE A 331 -10.53 7.56 -17.14
C ILE A 331 -9.74 7.67 -18.44
N GLU A 332 -9.64 6.58 -19.18
CA GLU A 332 -9.14 6.62 -20.55
C GLU A 332 -10.25 7.16 -21.45
N LEU A 333 -9.91 8.13 -22.31
CA LEU A 333 -10.82 8.69 -23.30
C LEU A 333 -10.31 8.39 -24.71
N PRO A 334 -11.21 8.26 -25.71
CA PRO A 334 -10.81 8.19 -27.11
C PRO A 334 -9.96 9.42 -27.48
N LEU A 335 -8.79 9.19 -28.08
CA LEU A 335 -8.01 10.26 -28.70
C LEU A 335 -8.83 10.89 -29.83
N SER A 336 -9.05 12.20 -29.74
CA SER A 336 -9.70 12.97 -30.79
C SER A 336 -8.86 12.94 -32.08
N ASN A 337 -9.50 13.17 -33.24
CA ASN A 337 -8.78 13.22 -34.53
C ASN A 337 -7.65 14.28 -34.52
N VAL A 338 -7.85 15.39 -33.81
CA VAL A 338 -6.84 16.45 -33.66
C VAL A 338 -5.65 15.97 -32.84
N GLU A 339 -5.88 15.29 -31.71
CA GLU A 339 -4.80 14.75 -30.88
C GLU A 339 -4.03 13.63 -31.59
N ARG A 340 -4.72 12.81 -32.41
CA ARG A 340 -4.05 11.81 -33.25
C ARG A 340 -3.10 12.46 -34.25
N VAL A 341 -3.56 13.51 -34.94
CA VAL A 341 -2.72 14.26 -35.90
C VAL A 341 -1.56 14.96 -35.19
N ALA A 342 -1.79 15.58 -34.03
CA ALA A 342 -0.73 16.24 -33.27
C ALA A 342 0.34 15.26 -32.78
N ARG A 343 -0.04 14.06 -32.32
CA ARG A 343 0.92 13.02 -31.90
C ARG A 343 1.69 12.42 -33.08
N LEU A 344 1.06 12.29 -34.25
CA LEU A 344 1.72 11.87 -35.49
C LEU A 344 2.68 12.94 -36.02
N ALA A 345 2.37 14.22 -35.83
CA ALA A 345 3.23 15.33 -36.26
C ALA A 345 4.43 15.54 -35.32
N GLY A 346 4.28 15.25 -34.02
CA GLY A 346 5.35 15.34 -33.02
C GLY A 346 6.29 14.14 -32.95
N SER A 347 6.07 13.09 -33.75
CA SER A 347 6.92 11.89 -33.84
C SER A 347 7.88 11.89 -35.04
N TRP A 348 8.07 13.05 -35.69
CA TRP A 348 9.03 13.28 -36.78
C TRP A 348 10.10 14.28 -36.38
#